data_AF-A0A960WMN9-F1
#
_entry.id   AF-A0A960WMN9-F1
#
_cell.length_a   1.000
_cell.length_b   1.000
_cell.length_c   1.000
_cell.angle_alpha   90.00
_cell.angle_beta   90.00
_cell.angle_gamma   90.00
#
_symmetry.space_group_name_H-M   'P 1'
#
loop_
_entity.id
_entity.type
_entity.pdbx_description
1 polymer ?
#
loop_
_entity_poly.entity_id
_entity_poly.type
_entity_poly.pdbx_seq_one_letter_code
_entity_poly.pdbx_strand_id
1 'polypeptide(L)'
;MKASSSLRGWTFVELLVAISLSAVFMGAASLVLASISANSKRLATVLTVNIGSANKLAFYGQSGNTLGVYAAPSYGRAAFAVNFRDLIREDAEVSSLVHCLPRSAANTIRPEFLRYEAGDAGSNLTPPRLDTPEAFRQFLASVEPSSAGIYDTAIRNVPPSNRPNTTLFFLSASEDPGYLRVRAVYEIDYLTTTSPAGTYASVRRYKNGALTHYYDVFFVTGSGSLPIPSFVAFERRSRAAVIEGTPIDRFKIADWSPFYLLWLPDPSVNPHQIPNTSPAAPASSPVSAYEHLGARSSLSLVLPMFPNL
;
A
#
# COMPACT_ATOMS: atom_id res chain seq x y z
N MET A 1 -27.56 -53.00 63.08
CA MET A 1 -27.25 -53.61 61.77
C MET A 1 -26.73 -52.53 60.84
N LYS A 2 -25.45 -52.62 60.44
CA LYS A 2 -24.79 -51.65 59.56
C LYS A 2 -24.95 -52.15 58.12
N ALA A 3 -25.66 -51.44 57.27
CA ALA A 3 -25.75 -51.78 55.85
C ALA A 3 -24.40 -51.51 55.19
N SER A 4 -23.72 -52.55 54.71
CA SER A 4 -22.52 -52.39 53.87
C SER A 4 -22.96 -51.99 52.46
N SER A 5 -22.57 -50.82 51.99
CA SER A 5 -22.63 -50.49 50.57
C SER A 5 -21.67 -51.41 49.82
N SER A 6 -22.19 -52.26 48.93
CA SER A 6 -21.34 -53.04 48.03
C SER A 6 -20.67 -52.08 47.04
N LEU A 7 -19.37 -51.87 47.18
CA LEU A 7 -18.54 -51.30 46.12
C LEU A 7 -18.50 -52.31 44.97
N ARG A 8 -19.42 -52.18 44.02
CA ARG A 8 -19.40 -52.95 42.77
C ARG A 8 -18.28 -52.37 41.90
N GLY A 9 -17.21 -53.15 41.72
CA GLY A 9 -16.18 -52.85 40.74
C GLY A 9 -16.73 -52.99 39.31
N TRP A 10 -16.25 -52.14 38.41
CA TRP A 10 -16.62 -52.16 37.00
C TRP A 10 -16.11 -53.45 36.35
N THR A 11 -16.95 -54.07 35.52
CA THR A 11 -16.55 -55.24 34.74
C THR A 11 -15.61 -54.81 33.60
N PHE A 12 -14.74 -55.72 33.16
CA PHE A 12 -13.82 -55.47 32.04
C PHE A 12 -14.54 -55.00 30.77
N VAL A 13 -15.74 -55.53 30.51
CA VAL A 13 -16.57 -55.15 29.36
C VAL A 13 -17.07 -53.72 29.49
N GLU A 14 -17.52 -53.30 30.67
CA GLU A 14 -17.96 -51.91 30.90
C GLU A 14 -16.79 -50.92 30.74
N LEU A 15 -15.60 -51.29 31.21
CA LEU A 15 -14.40 -50.47 31.03
C LEU A 15 -14.01 -50.35 29.54
N LEU A 16 -14.08 -51.45 28.80
CA LEU A 16 -13.76 -51.48 27.36
C LEU A 16 -14.75 -50.65 26.54
N VAL A 17 -16.04 -50.71 26.87
CA VAL A 17 -17.09 -49.88 26.24
C VAL A 17 -16.90 -48.41 26.59
N ALA A 18 -16.57 -48.08 27.84
CA ALA A 18 -16.31 -46.71 28.24
C ALA A 18 -15.09 -46.10 27.52
N ILE A 19 -14.01 -46.87 27.37
CA ILE A 19 -12.80 -46.43 26.66
C ILE A 19 -13.08 -46.27 25.16
N SER A 20 -13.81 -47.20 24.53
CA SER A 20 -14.12 -47.12 23.09
C SER A 20 -15.03 -45.93 22.77
N LEU A 21 -16.08 -45.69 23.56
CA LEU A 21 -16.91 -44.49 23.45
C LEU A 21 -16.09 -43.23 23.64
N SER A 22 -15.22 -43.17 24.66
CA SER A 22 -14.36 -42.02 24.92
C SER A 22 -13.42 -41.73 23.75
N ALA A 23 -12.83 -42.77 23.15
CA ALA A 23 -11.95 -42.64 21.99
C ALA A 23 -12.68 -42.10 20.76
N VAL A 24 -13.90 -42.57 20.49
CA VAL A 24 -14.74 -42.07 19.39
C VAL A 24 -15.11 -40.60 19.61
N PHE A 25 -15.52 -40.23 20.84
CA PHE A 25 -15.84 -38.84 21.18
C PHE A 25 -14.63 -37.91 21.08
N MET A 26 -13.47 -38.32 21.62
CA MET A 26 -12.24 -37.51 21.51
C MET A 26 -11.75 -37.40 20.07
N GLY A 27 -11.84 -38.48 19.28
CA GLY A 27 -11.51 -38.46 17.85
C GLY A 27 -12.36 -37.46 17.08
N ALA A 28 -13.68 -37.53 17.24
CA ALA A 28 -14.62 -36.59 16.60
C ALA A 28 -14.41 -35.13 17.06
N ALA A 29 -14.22 -34.91 18.36
CA ALA A 29 -13.96 -33.58 18.92
C ALA A 29 -12.65 -32.98 18.39
N SER A 30 -11.60 -33.79 18.25
CA SER A 30 -10.31 -33.33 17.71
C SER A 30 -10.41 -32.93 16.23
N LEU A 31 -11.17 -33.69 15.42
CA LEU A 31 -11.46 -33.36 14.02
C LEU A 31 -12.27 -32.06 13.89
N VAL A 32 -13.29 -31.88 14.73
CA VAL A 32 -14.09 -30.65 14.77
C VAL A 32 -13.23 -29.47 15.20
N LEU A 33 -12.42 -29.61 16.25
CA LEU A 33 -11.53 -28.55 16.72
C LEU A 33 -10.46 -28.20 15.68
N ALA A 34 -9.90 -29.19 14.99
CA ALA A 34 -8.96 -28.98 13.89
C ALA A 34 -9.63 -28.27 12.70
N SER A 35 -10.86 -28.65 12.35
CA SER A 35 -11.65 -27.97 11.31
C SER A 35 -12.00 -26.53 11.72
N ILE A 36 -12.42 -26.29 12.96
CA ILE A 36 -12.67 -24.94 13.49
C ILE A 36 -11.37 -24.13 13.52
N SER A 37 -10.25 -24.70 13.93
CA SER A 37 -8.96 -24.01 13.99
C SER A 37 -8.37 -23.72 12.59
N ALA A 38 -8.65 -24.58 11.61
CA ALA A 38 -8.28 -24.36 10.21
C ALA A 38 -9.17 -23.30 9.56
N ASN A 39 -10.47 -23.31 9.86
CA ASN A 39 -11.43 -22.34 9.32
C ASN A 39 -11.47 -21.01 10.09
N SER A 40 -11.03 -20.95 11.35
CA SER A 40 -10.92 -19.69 12.09
C SER A 40 -9.88 -18.75 11.48
N LYS A 41 -8.86 -19.30 10.80
CA LYS A 41 -7.93 -18.54 9.96
C LYS A 41 -8.57 -17.90 8.72
N ARG A 42 -9.83 -18.23 8.39
CA ARG A 42 -10.57 -17.65 7.24
C ARG A 42 -11.49 -16.49 7.63
N LEU A 43 -11.70 -16.20 8.91
CA LEU A 43 -12.48 -15.03 9.34
C LEU A 43 -11.58 -13.80 9.32
N ALA A 44 -11.56 -13.10 8.19
CA ALA A 44 -11.00 -11.75 8.12
C ALA A 44 -11.77 -10.89 9.15
N THR A 45 -11.11 -10.56 10.25
CA THR A 45 -11.76 -9.85 11.35
C THR A 45 -11.96 -8.40 10.92
N VAL A 46 -13.21 -7.96 10.82
CA VAL A 46 -13.53 -6.54 10.62
C VAL A 46 -13.36 -5.85 11.96
N LEU A 47 -12.46 -4.87 12.01
CA LEU A 47 -12.18 -4.04 13.17
C LEU A 47 -12.67 -2.62 12.91
N THR A 48 -13.21 -1.99 13.94
CA THR A 48 -13.49 -0.55 13.90
C THR A 48 -12.22 0.20 14.25
N VAL A 49 -11.64 0.88 13.27
CA VAL A 49 -10.38 1.62 13.39
C VAL A 49 -10.65 3.11 13.41
N ASN A 50 -10.09 3.83 14.38
CA ASN A 50 -10.13 5.28 14.42
C ASN A 50 -9.00 5.86 13.56
N ILE A 51 -9.37 6.42 12.40
CA ILE A 51 -8.45 7.09 11.47
C ILE A 51 -8.48 8.62 11.61
N GLY A 52 -9.40 9.16 12.43
CA GLY A 52 -9.59 10.59 12.64
C GLY A 52 -10.51 11.25 11.61
N SER A 53 -11.23 12.30 12.03
CA SER A 53 -12.20 13.04 11.18
C SER A 53 -11.56 13.62 9.94
N ALA A 54 -10.41 14.28 10.08
CA ALA A 54 -9.71 14.94 8.98
C ALA A 54 -9.32 13.94 7.89
N ASN A 55 -8.77 12.79 8.27
CA ASN A 55 -8.39 11.75 7.32
C ASN A 55 -9.61 11.11 6.68
N LYS A 56 -10.65 10.76 7.45
CA LYS A 56 -11.85 10.14 6.89
C LYS A 56 -12.55 11.05 5.87
N LEU A 57 -12.63 12.35 6.17
CA LEU A 57 -13.17 13.34 5.25
C LEU A 57 -12.29 13.48 4.00
N ALA A 58 -10.97 13.60 4.16
CA ALA A 58 -10.05 13.74 3.03
C ALA A 58 -10.00 12.50 2.12
N PHE A 59 -10.14 11.31 2.70
CA PHE A 59 -10.00 10.03 2.00
C PHE A 59 -11.31 9.64 1.32
N TYR A 60 -12.42 9.75 2.03
CA TYR A 60 -13.70 9.16 1.62
C TYR A 60 -14.82 10.19 1.42
N GLY A 61 -14.58 11.48 1.72
CA GLY A 61 -15.64 12.49 1.71
C GLY A 61 -16.73 12.23 2.76
N GLN A 62 -16.40 11.47 3.82
CA GLN A 62 -17.35 11.04 4.84
C GLN A 62 -17.04 11.66 6.20
N SER A 63 -18.09 11.97 6.96
CA SER A 63 -17.97 12.43 8.33
C SER A 63 -17.71 11.28 9.33
N GLY A 64 -17.27 11.64 10.53
CA GLY A 64 -16.93 10.72 11.62
C GLY A 64 -15.45 10.34 11.65
N ASN A 65 -15.06 9.56 12.67
CA ASN A 65 -13.64 9.30 12.97
C ASN A 65 -13.23 7.85 12.72
N THR A 66 -14.21 6.95 12.61
CA THR A 66 -13.98 5.50 12.55
C THR A 66 -14.40 4.90 11.22
N LEU A 67 -13.76 3.78 10.87
CA LEU A 67 -14.05 2.97 9.70
C LEU A 67 -14.02 1.48 10.08
N GLY A 68 -14.91 0.66 9.51
CA GLY A 68 -14.85 -0.79 9.60
C GLY A 68 -13.88 -1.33 8.56
N VAL A 69 -12.76 -1.91 8.99
CA VAL A 69 -11.64 -2.31 8.12
C VAL A 69 -11.26 -3.75 8.42
N TYR A 70 -10.85 -4.51 7.40
CA TYR A 70 -10.38 -5.87 7.59
C TYR A 70 -8.95 -5.87 8.14
N ALA A 71 -8.72 -6.62 9.21
CA ALA A 71 -7.36 -6.89 9.70
C ALA A 71 -6.62 -7.84 8.74
N ALA A 72 -5.35 -7.54 8.48
CA ALA A 72 -4.46 -8.48 7.81
C ALA A 72 -4.10 -9.65 8.76
N PRO A 73 -3.99 -10.90 8.26
CA PRO A 73 -4.20 -11.30 6.87
C PRO A 73 -5.68 -11.42 6.47
N SER A 74 -6.03 -10.95 5.27
CA SER A 74 -7.36 -11.02 4.67
C SER A 74 -7.28 -11.33 3.17
N TYR A 75 -7.48 -12.61 2.82
CA TYR A 75 -7.44 -13.07 1.42
C TYR A 75 -8.57 -12.50 0.56
N GLY A 76 -9.73 -12.22 1.18
CA GLY A 76 -10.83 -11.55 0.50
C GLY A 76 -10.43 -10.15 0.04
N ARG A 77 -9.77 -9.36 0.92
CA ARG A 77 -9.23 -8.05 0.54
C ARG A 77 -8.04 -8.14 -0.40
N ALA A 78 -7.24 -9.22 -0.33
CA ALA A 78 -6.16 -9.44 -1.28
C ALA A 78 -6.67 -9.54 -2.72
N ALA A 79 -7.84 -10.16 -2.97
CA ALA A 79 -8.45 -10.19 -4.30
C ALA A 79 -8.80 -8.77 -4.81
N PHE A 80 -9.35 -7.89 -3.96
CA PHE A 80 -9.58 -6.49 -4.31
C PHE A 80 -8.27 -5.75 -4.61
N ALA A 81 -7.22 -6.02 -3.84
CA ALA A 81 -5.92 -5.40 -4.04
C ALA A 81 -5.25 -5.84 -5.35
N VAL A 82 -5.41 -7.10 -5.76
CA VAL A 82 -4.96 -7.62 -7.06
C VAL A 82 -5.74 -6.95 -8.21
N ASN A 83 -7.06 -6.89 -8.13
CA ASN A 83 -7.86 -6.18 -9.13
C ASN A 83 -7.47 -4.70 -9.23
N PHE A 84 -7.18 -4.07 -8.10
CA PHE A 84 -6.73 -2.67 -8.06
C PHE A 84 -5.34 -2.49 -8.67
N ARG A 85 -4.43 -3.45 -8.46
CA ARG A 85 -3.11 -3.45 -9.14
C ARG A 85 -3.27 -3.56 -10.65
N ASP A 86 -4.20 -4.38 -11.12
CA ASP A 86 -4.44 -4.54 -12.56
C ASP A 86 -5.07 -3.25 -13.14
N LEU A 87 -5.96 -2.58 -12.39
CA LEU A 87 -6.49 -1.24 -12.75
C LEU A 87 -5.40 -0.16 -12.83
N ILE A 88 -4.43 -0.18 -11.91
CA ILE A 88 -3.25 0.71 -11.97
C ILE A 88 -2.48 0.49 -13.28
N ARG A 89 -2.30 -0.77 -13.71
CA ARG A 89 -1.58 -1.10 -14.94
C ARG A 89 -2.35 -0.63 -16.17
N GLU A 90 -3.65 -0.85 -16.21
CA GLU A 90 -4.51 -0.38 -17.31
C GLU A 90 -4.47 1.14 -17.43
N ASP A 91 -4.57 1.88 -16.31
CA ASP A 91 -4.45 3.33 -16.32
C ASP A 91 -3.04 3.78 -16.74
N ALA A 92 -1.99 3.00 -16.42
CA ALA A 92 -0.62 3.30 -16.84
C ALA A 92 -0.49 3.19 -18.36
N GLU A 93 -1.02 2.12 -18.97
CA GLU A 93 -0.95 1.88 -20.40
C GLU A 93 -1.61 2.98 -21.23
N VAL A 94 -2.68 3.60 -20.73
CA VAL A 94 -3.36 4.70 -21.42
C VAL A 94 -2.74 6.08 -21.11
N SER A 95 -1.79 6.15 -20.19
CA SER A 95 -1.16 7.41 -19.76
C SER A 95 0.12 7.69 -20.55
N SER A 96 0.40 8.97 -20.77
CA SER A 96 1.64 9.40 -21.43
C SER A 96 2.79 9.60 -20.43
N LEU A 97 2.44 10.02 -19.21
CA LEU A 97 3.40 10.28 -18.13
C LEU A 97 2.83 9.73 -16.83
N VAL A 98 3.70 9.11 -16.03
CA VAL A 98 3.40 8.69 -14.66
C VAL A 98 4.42 9.32 -13.74
N HIS A 99 3.95 9.97 -12.67
CA HIS A 99 4.82 10.55 -11.66
C HIS A 99 4.40 10.18 -10.23
N CYS A 100 5.36 9.68 -9.44
CA CYS A 100 5.16 9.35 -8.03
C CYS A 100 5.79 10.44 -7.14
N LEU A 101 5.01 11.04 -6.26
CA LEU A 101 5.45 12.08 -5.33
C LEU A 101 5.21 11.62 -3.87
N PRO A 102 6.23 11.70 -2.98
CA PRO A 102 6.01 11.50 -1.55
C PRO A 102 5.25 12.69 -0.96
N ARG A 103 4.39 12.44 0.03
CA ARG A 103 3.49 13.48 0.59
C ARG A 103 3.64 13.60 2.11
N SER A 104 3.66 14.83 2.61
CA SER A 104 3.76 15.14 4.05
C SER A 104 2.39 15.36 4.72
N ALA A 105 1.39 15.78 3.95
CA ALA A 105 0.03 16.07 4.40
C ALA A 105 -1.01 15.35 3.53
N ALA A 106 -2.28 15.29 3.96
CA ALA A 106 -3.40 14.77 3.16
C ALA A 106 -3.48 15.47 1.79
N ASN A 107 -3.62 14.71 0.70
CA ASN A 107 -3.63 15.29 -0.64
C ASN A 107 -5.01 15.87 -0.95
N THR A 108 -5.03 17.16 -1.30
CA THR A 108 -6.21 17.87 -1.79
C THR A 108 -6.15 18.14 -3.29
N ILE A 109 -5.04 17.80 -3.94
CA ILE A 109 -4.77 18.07 -5.35
C ILE A 109 -5.19 16.85 -6.18
N ARG A 110 -6.43 16.89 -6.68
CA ARG A 110 -7.02 15.84 -7.53
C ARG A 110 -7.76 16.43 -8.76
N PRO A 111 -7.19 17.41 -9.48
CA PRO A 111 -7.88 18.05 -10.59
C PRO A 111 -8.03 17.10 -11.78
N GLU A 112 -8.93 17.40 -12.72
CA GLU A 112 -8.97 16.75 -14.04
C GLU A 112 -7.95 17.36 -15.01
N PHE A 113 -7.66 18.66 -14.86
CA PHE A 113 -6.77 19.40 -15.75
C PHE A 113 -5.80 20.26 -14.94
N LEU A 114 -4.54 20.29 -15.37
CA LEU A 114 -3.52 21.21 -14.88
C LEU A 114 -3.26 22.24 -15.98
N ARG A 115 -3.66 23.49 -15.73
CA ARG A 115 -3.42 24.59 -16.67
C ARG A 115 -1.97 25.05 -16.59
N TYR A 116 -1.35 25.36 -17.72
CA TYR A 116 -0.03 25.96 -17.75
C TYR A 116 0.08 27.03 -18.84
N GLU A 117 0.54 28.22 -18.45
CA GLU A 117 0.52 29.42 -19.30
C GLU A 117 1.40 29.30 -20.56
N ALA A 118 2.42 28.44 -20.54
CA ALA A 118 3.26 28.19 -21.70
C ALA A 118 2.53 27.45 -22.84
N GLY A 119 1.36 26.87 -22.57
CA GLY A 119 0.51 26.23 -23.58
C GLY A 119 -0.59 27.14 -24.14
N ASP A 120 -0.78 28.33 -23.58
CA ASP A 120 -1.82 29.27 -24.05
C ASP A 120 -1.50 29.79 -25.46
N ALA A 121 -2.53 30.02 -26.27
CA ALA A 121 -2.37 30.51 -27.64
C ALA A 121 -1.63 31.87 -27.67
N GLY A 122 -0.50 31.92 -28.38
CA GLY A 122 0.33 33.13 -28.46
C GLY A 122 1.33 33.31 -27.29
N SER A 123 1.45 32.33 -26.39
CA SER A 123 2.46 32.34 -25.34
C SER A 123 3.87 32.16 -25.93
N ASN A 124 4.82 32.97 -25.46
CA ASN A 124 6.25 32.85 -25.79
C ASN A 124 7.03 32.13 -24.68
N LEU A 125 6.35 31.66 -23.64
CA LEU A 125 6.98 30.93 -22.54
C LEU A 125 7.38 29.53 -23.02
N THR A 126 8.49 29.02 -22.50
CA THR A 126 8.94 27.67 -22.83
C THR A 126 8.07 26.63 -22.13
N PRO A 127 7.55 25.60 -22.83
CA PRO A 127 6.80 24.53 -22.21
C PRO A 127 7.61 23.82 -21.11
N PRO A 128 6.98 23.47 -19.98
CA PRO A 128 7.66 22.79 -18.90
C PRO A 128 8.16 21.42 -19.36
N ARG A 129 9.39 21.07 -18.98
CA ARG A 129 9.93 19.73 -19.19
C ARG A 129 9.58 18.87 -17.98
N LEU A 130 8.69 17.90 -18.18
CA LEU A 130 8.23 16.97 -17.13
C LEU A 130 8.96 15.63 -17.26
N ASP A 131 10.29 15.68 -17.31
CA ASP A 131 11.14 14.52 -17.56
C ASP A 131 11.54 13.77 -16.29
N THR A 132 11.40 14.40 -15.13
CA THR A 132 11.75 13.86 -13.82
C THR A 132 10.61 14.09 -12.82
N PRO A 133 10.50 13.28 -11.76
CA PRO A 133 9.52 13.51 -10.69
C PRO A 133 9.71 14.87 -10.02
N GLU A 134 10.96 15.34 -9.87
CA GLU A 134 11.25 16.65 -9.29
C GLU A 134 10.81 17.80 -10.19
N ALA A 135 11.03 17.70 -11.51
CA ALA A 135 10.52 18.69 -12.45
C ALA A 135 8.99 18.74 -12.43
N PHE A 136 8.33 17.58 -12.33
CA PHE A 136 6.86 17.54 -12.18
C PHE A 136 6.40 18.13 -10.85
N ARG A 137 7.11 17.89 -9.73
CA ARG A 137 6.80 18.51 -8.43
C ARG A 137 6.88 20.03 -8.49
N GLN A 138 7.93 20.58 -9.12
CA GLN A 138 8.10 22.02 -9.30
C GLN A 138 7.03 22.61 -10.20
N PHE A 139 6.71 21.92 -11.30
CA PHE A 139 5.60 22.29 -12.18
C PHE A 139 4.29 22.33 -11.40
N LEU A 140 3.97 21.29 -10.63
CA LEU A 140 2.75 21.22 -9.84
C LEU A 140 2.65 22.37 -8.83
N ALA A 141 3.76 22.74 -8.18
CA ALA A 141 3.82 23.88 -7.27
C ALA A 141 3.61 25.23 -7.98
N SER A 142 3.94 25.33 -9.28
CA SER A 142 3.70 26.55 -10.05
C SER A 142 2.25 26.70 -10.50
N VAL A 143 1.61 25.60 -10.93
CA VAL A 143 0.23 25.61 -11.45
C VAL A 143 -0.82 25.50 -10.35
N GLU A 144 -0.49 24.80 -9.27
CA GLU A 144 -1.34 24.61 -8.09
C GLU A 144 -0.54 24.94 -6.83
N PRO A 145 -0.44 26.22 -6.43
CA PRO A 145 0.42 26.65 -5.32
C PRO A 145 0.14 25.96 -3.99
N SER A 146 -1.10 25.51 -3.77
CA SER A 146 -1.50 24.74 -2.59
C SER A 146 -0.79 23.37 -2.49
N SER A 147 -0.30 22.84 -3.61
CA SER A 147 0.45 21.58 -3.67
C SER A 147 1.82 21.67 -2.98
N ALA A 148 2.41 22.87 -2.87
CA ALA A 148 3.72 23.06 -2.24
C ALA A 148 3.74 22.68 -0.75
N GLY A 149 2.60 22.81 -0.05
CA GLY A 149 2.46 22.36 1.34
C GLY A 149 2.33 20.85 1.51
N ILE A 150 1.95 20.13 0.44
CA ILE A 150 1.74 18.67 0.44
C ILE A 150 3.00 17.95 -0.06
N TYR A 151 3.62 18.48 -1.11
CA TYR A 151 4.83 17.98 -1.76
C TYR A 151 6.01 18.92 -1.48
N ASP A 152 6.29 19.08 -0.18
CA ASP A 152 7.18 20.09 0.41
C ASP A 152 8.68 19.83 0.25
N THR A 153 9.04 18.63 -0.22
CA THR A 153 10.43 18.17 -0.26
C THR A 153 10.83 17.75 -1.66
N ALA A 154 12.08 18.10 -2.01
CA ALA A 154 12.67 17.68 -3.27
C ALA A 154 12.77 16.15 -3.34
N ILE A 155 12.50 15.59 -4.52
CA ILE A 155 12.44 14.15 -4.70
C ILE A 155 13.84 13.57 -4.84
N ARG A 156 14.17 12.64 -3.93
CA ARG A 156 15.41 11.86 -3.96
C ARG A 156 15.22 10.43 -4.49
N ASN A 157 14.22 10.24 -5.34
CA ASN A 157 13.81 8.95 -5.90
C ASN A 157 13.31 7.89 -4.90
N VAL A 158 13.32 8.18 -3.61
CA VAL A 158 12.76 7.33 -2.56
C VAL A 158 12.04 8.21 -1.54
N PRO A 159 10.81 7.85 -1.10
CA PRO A 159 10.16 8.49 0.04
C PRO A 159 11.04 8.46 1.29
N PRO A 160 11.12 9.59 2.03
CA PRO A 160 11.72 9.59 3.35
C PRO A 160 11.01 8.57 4.27
N SER A 161 11.76 7.88 5.13
CA SER A 161 11.20 6.87 6.04
C SER A 161 10.13 7.41 7.00
N ASN A 162 10.18 8.71 7.31
CA ASN A 162 9.19 9.42 8.12
C ASN A 162 7.97 9.92 7.32
N ARG A 163 7.95 9.73 5.99
CA ARG A 163 6.91 10.20 5.07
C ARG A 163 6.54 9.09 4.10
N PRO A 164 5.88 8.02 4.58
CA PRO A 164 5.62 6.81 3.79
C PRO A 164 4.49 6.98 2.78
N ASN A 165 3.72 8.06 2.88
CA ASN A 165 2.55 8.28 2.04
C ASN A 165 2.98 8.75 0.65
N THR A 166 2.24 8.36 -0.38
CA THR A 166 2.61 8.63 -1.78
C THR A 166 1.39 8.94 -2.62
N THR A 167 1.55 9.89 -3.54
CA THR A 167 0.58 10.16 -4.61
C THR A 167 1.19 9.78 -5.95
N LEU A 168 0.42 9.09 -6.80
CA LEU A 168 0.79 8.80 -8.18
C LEU A 168 -0.13 9.61 -9.08
N PHE A 169 0.46 10.32 -10.04
CA PHE A 169 -0.24 11.09 -11.05
C PHE A 169 -0.11 10.39 -12.40
N PHE A 170 -1.26 10.13 -13.02
CA PHE A 170 -1.37 9.55 -14.35
C PHE A 170 -1.82 10.65 -15.29
N LEU A 171 -0.95 11.03 -16.22
CA LEU A 171 -1.12 12.24 -17.03
C LEU A 171 -1.13 11.87 -18.50
N SER A 172 -1.88 12.63 -19.29
CA SER A 172 -1.87 12.55 -20.75
C SER A 172 -1.90 13.95 -21.35
N ALA A 173 -1.48 14.07 -22.61
CA ALA A 173 -1.75 15.27 -23.38
C ALA A 173 -3.27 15.57 -23.38
N SER A 174 -3.61 16.86 -23.34
CA SER A 174 -4.97 17.35 -23.59
C SER A 174 -5.08 17.76 -25.06
N GLU A 175 -6.31 17.88 -25.56
CA GLU A 175 -6.58 18.47 -26.88
C GLU A 175 -6.30 19.98 -26.87
N ASP A 176 -6.49 20.63 -25.72
CA ASP A 176 -6.13 22.02 -25.52
C ASP A 176 -4.64 22.10 -25.10
N PRO A 177 -3.78 22.76 -25.90
CA PRO A 177 -2.36 22.88 -25.60
C PRO A 177 -2.08 23.59 -24.26
N GLY A 178 -3.00 24.41 -23.74
CA GLY A 178 -2.87 25.08 -22.43
C GLY A 178 -3.03 24.17 -21.21
N TYR A 179 -3.37 22.89 -21.41
CA TYR A 179 -3.72 21.98 -20.33
C TYR A 179 -3.01 20.63 -20.43
N LEU A 180 -2.61 20.11 -19.28
CA LEU A 180 -2.24 18.71 -19.10
C LEU A 180 -3.42 17.98 -18.46
N ARG A 181 -3.84 16.87 -19.06
CA ARG A 181 -4.97 16.10 -18.52
C ARG A 181 -4.46 15.13 -17.45
N VAL A 182 -5.09 15.16 -16.29
CA VAL A 182 -4.88 14.18 -15.21
C VAL A 182 -5.94 13.09 -15.36
N ARG A 183 -5.52 11.90 -15.80
CA ARG A 183 -6.39 10.75 -16.05
C ARG A 183 -6.88 10.12 -14.75
N ALA A 184 -5.96 9.95 -13.81
CA ALA A 184 -6.23 9.41 -12.50
C ALA A 184 -5.17 9.88 -11.51
N VAL A 185 -5.57 9.97 -10.24
CA VAL A 185 -4.66 10.18 -9.11
C VAL A 185 -4.82 9.01 -8.16
N TYR A 186 -3.72 8.34 -7.87
CA TYR A 186 -3.69 7.26 -6.88
C TYR A 186 -3.02 7.73 -5.61
N GLU A 187 -3.53 7.31 -4.46
CA GLU A 187 -2.98 7.67 -3.16
C GLU A 187 -2.73 6.40 -2.35
N ILE A 188 -1.51 6.25 -1.84
CA ILE A 188 -1.10 5.17 -0.93
C ILE A 188 -0.82 5.81 0.42
N ASP A 189 -1.55 5.35 1.44
CA ASP A 189 -1.48 5.90 2.78
C ASP A 189 -1.23 4.86 3.83
N TYR A 190 -0.37 5.24 4.78
CA TYR A 190 -0.10 4.54 6.02
C TYR A 190 -0.36 5.50 7.18
N LEU A 191 -1.35 5.19 8.01
CA LEU A 191 -1.71 5.94 9.20
C LEU A 191 -1.51 5.08 10.43
N THR A 192 -0.66 5.51 11.35
CA THR A 192 -0.55 4.89 12.67
C THR A 192 -1.79 5.23 13.49
N THR A 193 -2.43 4.21 14.06
CA THR A 193 -3.61 4.35 14.90
C THR A 193 -3.35 3.77 16.28
N THR A 194 -4.01 4.32 17.30
CA THR A 194 -3.92 3.85 18.70
C THR A 194 -5.18 3.11 19.16
N SER A 195 -6.26 3.18 18.38
CA SER A 195 -7.55 2.53 18.70
C SER A 195 -8.13 1.84 17.46
N PRO A 196 -7.88 0.53 17.26
CA PRO A 196 -6.85 -0.28 17.93
C PRO A 196 -5.42 0.13 17.51
N ALA A 197 -4.42 -0.33 18.27
CA ALA A 197 -3.01 -0.05 17.99
C ALA A 197 -2.52 -0.79 16.74
N GLY A 198 -1.99 -0.05 15.76
CA GLY A 198 -1.47 -0.60 14.52
C GLY A 198 -1.33 0.43 13.42
N THR A 199 -1.34 -0.03 12.17
CA THR A 199 -1.28 0.83 10.99
C THR A 199 -2.46 0.55 10.08
N TYR A 200 -3.27 1.58 9.84
CA TYR A 200 -4.24 1.59 8.77
C TYR A 200 -3.53 1.90 7.46
N ALA A 201 -3.68 1.03 6.48
CA ALA A 201 -3.17 1.24 5.14
C ALA A 201 -4.32 1.30 4.13
N SER A 202 -4.24 2.23 3.18
CA SER A 202 -5.24 2.32 2.11
C SER A 202 -4.60 2.69 0.79
N VAL A 203 -5.17 2.17 -0.29
CA VAL A 203 -4.86 2.62 -1.65
C VAL A 203 -6.16 3.05 -2.31
N ARG A 204 -6.16 4.26 -2.84
CA ARG A 204 -7.36 4.91 -3.35
C ARG A 204 -7.10 5.48 -4.74
N ARG A 205 -8.11 5.43 -5.60
CA ARG A 205 -8.09 5.98 -6.96
C ARG A 205 -9.13 7.07 -7.10
N TYR A 206 -8.66 8.25 -7.49
CA TYR A 206 -9.48 9.40 -7.82
C TYR A 206 -9.47 9.66 -9.32
N LYS A 207 -10.63 9.96 -9.87
CA LYS A 207 -10.81 10.41 -11.26
C LYS A 207 -11.70 11.65 -11.23
N ASN A 208 -11.21 12.75 -11.80
CA ASN A 208 -11.91 14.04 -11.81
C ASN A 208 -12.32 14.48 -10.40
N GLY A 209 -11.42 14.35 -9.43
CA GLY A 209 -11.67 14.67 -8.01
C GLY A 209 -12.51 13.66 -7.21
N ALA A 210 -13.23 12.76 -7.87
CA ALA A 210 -14.10 11.79 -7.22
C ALA A 210 -13.38 10.46 -6.92
N LEU A 211 -13.63 9.89 -5.73
CA LEU A 211 -13.16 8.55 -5.38
C LEU A 211 -13.92 7.51 -6.21
N THR A 212 -13.18 6.69 -6.97
CA THR A 212 -13.79 5.66 -7.84
C THR A 212 -13.59 4.26 -7.31
N HIS A 213 -12.37 3.96 -6.84
CA HIS A 213 -11.99 2.64 -6.35
C HIS A 213 -11.07 2.81 -5.15
N TYR A 214 -11.13 1.85 -4.23
CA TYR A 214 -10.14 1.74 -3.16
C TYR A 214 -10.12 0.33 -2.59
N TYR A 215 -9.03 0.02 -1.90
CA TYR A 215 -9.03 -1.01 -0.89
C TYR A 215 -8.28 -0.50 0.34
N ASP A 216 -8.58 -1.10 1.47
CA ASP A 216 -7.96 -0.79 2.74
C ASP A 216 -7.74 -2.05 3.57
N VAL A 217 -6.76 -1.96 4.45
CA VAL A 217 -6.38 -3.05 5.35
C VAL A 217 -5.79 -2.47 6.63
N PHE A 218 -6.05 -3.16 7.74
CA PHE A 218 -5.46 -2.83 9.02
C PHE A 218 -4.36 -3.82 9.39
N PHE A 219 -3.14 -3.32 9.59
CA PHE A 219 -2.02 -4.09 10.11
C PHE A 219 -1.96 -3.93 11.63
N VAL A 220 -2.34 -4.99 12.35
CA VAL A 220 -2.23 -5.02 13.81
C VAL A 220 -0.77 -4.85 14.22
N THR A 221 -0.52 -4.10 15.29
CA THR A 221 0.84 -3.83 15.79
C THR A 221 1.64 -5.11 16.12
N GLY A 222 2.96 -5.02 16.02
CA GLY A 222 3.91 -6.11 16.23
C GLY A 222 5.35 -5.63 16.11
N SER A 223 6.32 -6.56 16.19
CA SER A 223 7.76 -6.26 16.18
C SER A 223 8.35 -6.03 14.78
N GLY A 224 7.62 -6.43 13.73
CA GLY A 224 7.99 -6.19 12.34
C GLY A 224 7.78 -4.74 11.91
N SER A 225 8.27 -4.40 10.72
CA SER A 225 8.16 -3.05 10.17
C SER A 225 7.42 -3.05 8.83
N LEU A 226 6.75 -1.94 8.54
CA LEU A 226 5.97 -1.75 7.31
C LEU A 226 6.83 -1.95 6.05
N PRO A 227 6.21 -2.27 4.89
CA PRO A 227 6.90 -2.34 3.62
C PRO A 227 7.16 -0.92 3.08
N ILE A 228 8.04 -0.19 3.76
CA ILE A 228 8.52 1.13 3.33
C ILE A 228 9.95 1.03 2.78
N PRO A 229 10.28 1.78 1.72
CA PRO A 229 9.45 2.78 1.02
C PRO A 229 8.30 2.18 0.17
N SER A 230 7.25 2.98 -0.03
CA SER A 230 6.11 2.64 -0.92
C SER A 230 6.50 2.62 -2.39
N PHE A 231 7.53 3.37 -2.79
CA PHE A 231 8.07 3.34 -4.14
C PHE A 231 9.57 3.67 -4.18
N VAL A 232 10.22 3.27 -5.27
CA VAL A 232 11.57 3.69 -5.66
C VAL A 232 11.53 4.08 -7.13
N ALA A 233 12.09 5.24 -7.46
CA ALA A 233 12.17 5.76 -8.82
C ALA A 233 13.55 5.51 -9.43
N PHE A 234 13.59 4.99 -10.65
CA PHE A 234 14.80 4.79 -11.43
C PHE A 234 14.76 5.76 -12.62
N GLU A 235 15.64 6.74 -12.60
CA GLU A 235 15.78 7.74 -13.65
C GLU A 235 16.82 7.32 -14.69
N ARG A 236 16.87 8.01 -15.83
CA ARG A 236 17.90 7.74 -16.84
C ARG A 236 19.24 8.36 -16.39
N ARG A 237 20.36 7.67 -16.63
CA ARG A 237 21.71 8.14 -16.26
C ARG A 237 22.03 9.57 -16.72
N SER A 238 21.53 9.97 -17.88
CA SER A 238 21.77 11.30 -18.46
C SER A 238 20.92 12.43 -17.85
N ARG A 239 19.96 12.10 -16.97
CA ARG A 239 18.98 13.04 -16.39
C ARG A 239 18.76 12.83 -14.90
N ALA A 240 19.79 12.42 -14.15
CA ALA A 240 19.70 12.33 -12.70
C ALA A 240 19.39 13.72 -12.10
N ALA A 241 18.27 13.85 -11.39
CA ALA A 241 17.78 15.15 -10.93
C ALA A 241 18.70 15.82 -9.88
N VAL A 242 19.45 15.04 -9.10
CA VAL A 242 20.38 15.53 -8.06
C VAL A 242 21.56 14.55 -7.91
N ILE A 243 22.80 15.03 -7.84
CA ILE A 243 23.99 14.22 -7.49
C ILE A 243 24.11 14.24 -5.96
N GLU A 244 23.86 13.11 -5.28
CA GLU A 244 23.70 13.09 -3.81
C GLU A 244 24.64 12.09 -3.11
N GLY A 245 25.55 11.45 -3.84
CA GLY A 245 26.55 10.53 -3.31
C GLY A 245 26.12 9.06 -3.34
N THR A 246 27.08 8.18 -3.03
CA THR A 246 27.00 6.71 -3.18
C THR A 246 25.75 6.02 -2.59
N PRO A 247 25.20 6.40 -1.41
CA PRO A 247 24.03 5.73 -0.82
C PRO A 247 22.71 5.97 -1.55
N ILE A 248 22.58 7.04 -2.33
CA ILE A 248 21.34 7.43 -3.01
C ILE A 248 21.48 7.25 -4.52
N ASP A 249 22.67 7.48 -5.08
CA ASP A 249 22.93 7.33 -6.51
C ASP A 249 22.74 5.88 -7.01
N ARG A 250 22.76 4.89 -6.11
CA ARG A 250 22.44 3.49 -6.42
C ARG A 250 21.02 3.26 -6.96
N PHE A 251 20.05 4.13 -6.66
CA PHE A 251 18.67 4.03 -7.17
C PHE A 251 18.43 4.80 -8.46
N LYS A 252 19.43 5.52 -8.98
CA LYS A 252 19.21 6.58 -9.98
C LYS A 252 19.43 6.20 -11.44
N ILE A 253 19.73 4.92 -11.74
CA ILE A 253 20.11 4.54 -13.10
C ILE A 253 19.25 3.38 -13.60
N ALA A 254 18.32 3.72 -14.48
CA ALA A 254 17.84 2.85 -15.54
C ALA A 254 18.65 3.15 -16.82
N ASP A 255 19.25 2.11 -17.42
CA ASP A 255 20.08 2.28 -18.62
C ASP A 255 19.28 2.70 -19.86
N TRP A 256 18.00 2.32 -19.91
CA TRP A 256 17.12 2.51 -21.06
C TRP A 256 15.93 3.42 -20.74
N SER A 257 14.90 2.85 -20.12
CA SER A 257 13.64 3.54 -19.82
C SER A 257 13.48 3.74 -18.32
N PRO A 258 13.16 4.96 -17.86
CA PRO A 258 12.96 5.22 -16.45
C PRO A 258 11.63 4.64 -15.95
N PHE A 259 11.61 4.14 -14.72
CA PHE A 259 10.47 3.41 -14.15
C PHE A 259 10.40 3.58 -12.63
N TYR A 260 9.27 3.20 -12.04
CA TYR A 260 9.08 3.08 -10.61
C TYR A 260 8.88 1.62 -10.22
N LEU A 261 9.53 1.19 -9.14
CA LEU A 261 9.12 0.02 -8.37
C LEU A 261 8.17 0.49 -7.28
N LEU A 262 6.99 -0.10 -7.20
CA LEU A 262 5.98 0.21 -6.19
C LEU A 262 5.67 -1.02 -5.35
N TRP A 263 5.53 -0.80 -4.05
CA TRP A 263 5.03 -1.76 -3.07
C TRP A 263 3.71 -1.26 -2.52
N LEU A 264 2.65 -1.98 -2.87
CA LEU A 264 1.33 -1.71 -2.36
C LEU A 264 1.13 -2.44 -1.02
N PRO A 265 0.28 -1.91 -0.11
CA PRO A 265 -0.15 -2.61 1.08
C PRO A 265 -0.79 -3.95 0.72
N ASP A 266 -0.16 -5.05 1.12
CA ASP A 266 -0.64 -6.40 0.82
C ASP A 266 -1.60 -6.89 1.91
N PRO A 267 -2.90 -7.08 1.63
CA PRO A 267 -3.82 -7.56 2.66
C PRO A 267 -3.60 -9.00 3.07
N SER A 268 -2.89 -9.81 2.27
CA SER A 268 -2.65 -11.23 2.57
C SER A 268 -1.56 -11.44 3.62
N VAL A 269 -0.79 -10.40 3.94
CA VAL A 269 0.38 -10.47 4.83
C VAL A 269 0.30 -9.35 5.87
N ASN A 270 0.57 -9.66 7.15
CA ASN A 270 0.78 -8.62 8.16
C ASN A 270 2.29 -8.38 8.35
N PRO A 271 2.86 -7.26 7.84
CA PRO A 271 4.29 -6.99 7.91
C PRO A 271 4.80 -6.78 9.35
N HIS A 272 3.94 -6.39 10.30
CA HIS A 272 4.32 -6.27 11.71
C HIS A 272 4.48 -7.60 12.43
N GLN A 273 3.98 -8.69 11.85
CA GLN A 273 4.12 -10.04 12.41
C GLN A 273 5.23 -10.84 11.72
N ILE A 274 5.94 -10.23 10.77
CA ILE A 274 7.07 -10.83 10.09
C ILE A 274 8.37 -10.34 10.72
N PRO A 275 9.33 -11.23 11.04
CA PRO A 275 10.64 -10.84 11.53
C PRO A 275 11.36 -9.91 10.55
N ASN A 276 12.04 -8.89 11.08
CA ASN A 276 12.90 -8.04 10.26
C ASN A 276 14.13 -8.85 9.81
N THR A 277 14.23 -9.15 8.52
CA THR A 277 15.40 -9.78 7.93
C THR A 277 16.46 -8.74 7.61
N SER A 278 17.73 -9.09 7.81
CA SER A 278 18.86 -8.28 7.37
C SER A 278 19.06 -8.47 5.86
N PRO A 279 19.35 -7.40 5.08
CA PRO A 279 19.68 -7.55 3.67
C PRO A 279 20.91 -8.44 3.47
N ALA A 280 20.84 -9.38 2.52
CA ALA A 280 21.98 -10.22 2.15
C ALA A 280 22.83 -9.55 1.06
N ALA A 281 22.24 -8.64 0.26
CA ALA A 281 22.97 -7.89 -0.74
C ALA A 281 23.98 -6.90 -0.10
N PRO A 282 25.14 -6.65 -0.75
CA PRO A 282 26.09 -5.66 -0.27
C PRO A 282 25.45 -4.29 -0.08
N ALA A 283 25.85 -3.53 0.95
CA ALA A 283 25.31 -2.19 1.20
C ALA A 283 25.51 -1.21 0.02
N SER A 284 26.48 -1.47 -0.87
CA SER A 284 26.69 -0.73 -2.11
C SER A 284 25.64 -1.01 -3.19
N SER A 285 24.95 -2.16 -3.12
CA SER A 285 23.89 -2.53 -4.06
C SER A 285 22.58 -1.81 -3.71
N PRO A 286 21.83 -1.27 -4.69
CA PRO A 286 20.49 -0.74 -4.46
C PRO A 286 19.53 -1.81 -3.91
N VAL A 287 19.73 -3.07 -4.33
CA VAL A 287 18.91 -4.20 -3.88
C VAL A 287 18.90 -4.32 -2.36
N SER A 288 20.02 -4.05 -1.69
CA SER A 288 20.12 -4.13 -0.22
C SER A 288 19.11 -3.24 0.51
N ALA A 289 18.63 -2.16 -0.11
CA ALA A 289 17.73 -1.22 0.55
C ALA A 289 16.25 -1.56 0.40
N TYR A 290 15.90 -2.54 -0.44
CA TYR A 290 14.52 -2.99 -0.63
C TYR A 290 14.37 -4.51 -0.64
N GLU A 291 15.46 -5.27 -0.43
CA GLU A 291 15.44 -6.73 -0.31
C GLU A 291 14.50 -7.20 0.80
N HIS A 292 14.47 -6.46 1.92
CA HIS A 292 13.57 -6.75 3.04
C HIS A 292 12.09 -6.61 2.68
N LEU A 293 11.75 -5.93 1.58
CA LEU A 293 10.37 -5.73 1.15
C LEU A 293 9.76 -6.99 0.51
N GLY A 294 10.58 -7.83 -0.13
CA GLY A 294 10.10 -9.05 -0.79
C GLY A 294 9.48 -10.07 0.18
N ALA A 295 9.89 -10.04 1.45
CA ALA A 295 9.29 -10.87 2.50
C ALA A 295 8.01 -10.25 3.09
N ARG A 296 7.75 -8.95 2.87
CA ARG A 296 6.70 -8.18 3.57
C ARG A 296 5.50 -7.84 2.72
N SER A 297 5.65 -7.84 1.39
CA SER A 297 4.56 -7.64 0.45
C SER A 297 4.85 -8.43 -0.82
N SER A 298 3.87 -9.23 -1.24
CA SER A 298 3.87 -9.85 -2.57
C SER A 298 3.23 -8.93 -3.62
N LEU A 299 2.60 -7.83 -3.18
CA LEU A 299 1.87 -6.89 -4.00
C LEU A 299 2.80 -5.77 -4.50
N SER A 300 3.75 -6.15 -5.34
CA SER A 300 4.65 -5.22 -6.03
C SER A 300 4.27 -5.04 -7.49
N LEU A 301 4.58 -3.87 -8.06
CA LEU A 301 4.38 -3.58 -9.47
C LEU A 301 5.45 -2.64 -10.00
N VAL A 302 5.69 -2.69 -11.31
CA VAL A 302 6.61 -1.81 -12.02
C VAL A 302 5.78 -0.88 -12.90
N LEU A 303 6.01 0.44 -12.81
CA LEU A 303 5.38 1.43 -13.67
C LEU A 303 6.42 2.15 -14.52
N PRO A 304 6.32 2.15 -15.86
CA PRO A 304 7.14 3.03 -16.67
C PRO A 304 6.77 4.50 -16.38
N MET A 305 7.76 5.39 -16.27
CA MET A 305 7.50 6.84 -16.16
C MET A 305 6.87 7.40 -17.45
N PHE A 306 7.20 6.78 -18.60
CA PHE A 306 6.72 7.15 -19.92
C PHE A 306 6.18 5.88 -20.62
N PRO A 307 4.93 5.47 -20.36
CA PRO A 307 4.38 4.22 -20.89
C PRO A 307 4.30 4.16 -22.42
N ASN A 308 4.13 5.31 -23.08
CA ASN A 308 3.94 5.42 -24.53
C ASN A 308 5.24 5.73 -25.31
N LEU A 309 6.42 5.61 -24.69
CA LEU A 309 7.74 5.84 -25.31
C LEU A 309 8.54 4.53 -25.35
#